data_AF-A0A1A1ZE86-F1
#
_entry.id   AF-A0A1A1ZE86-F1
#
_cell.length_a   1.000
_cell.length_b   1.000
_cell.length_c   1.000
_cell.angle_alpha   90.00
_cell.angle_beta   90.00
_cell.angle_gamma   90.00
#
_symmetry.space_group_name_H-M   'P 1'
#
loop_
_entity.id
_entity.type
_entity.pdbx_description
1 polymer ?
#
loop_
_entity_poly.entity_id
_entity_poly.type
_entity_poly.pdbx_seq_one_letter_code
_entity_poly.pdbx_strand_id
1 'polypeptide(L)'
;MGFLDDARRLRELKEANPDLAVRDLQHMLEAEKHEAEATKFDEQFAAAAVVPYIEVVPAKLYKRDLNAFVKTYIGIVGLLPEDMFGVYTQPYGESAGPLSIVYRDRPEYSEGRRRYRRAVLGE
;
A
#
# COMPACT_ATOMS: atom_id res chain seq x y z
N MET A 1 7.35 -14.02 0.25
CA MET A 1 8.72 -14.52 0.45
C MET A 1 8.78 -15.22 1.79
N GLY A 2 9.43 -16.37 1.87
CA GLY A 2 9.39 -17.23 3.06
C GLY A 2 10.37 -16.77 4.14
N PHE A 3 10.10 -17.15 5.38
CA PHE A 3 10.93 -16.90 6.57
C PHE A 3 12.43 -17.28 6.38
N LEU A 4 12.72 -18.26 5.51
CA LEU A 4 14.07 -18.72 5.20
C LEU A 4 14.87 -17.72 4.33
N ASP A 5 14.23 -16.98 3.44
CA ASP A 5 14.89 -15.93 2.63
C ASP A 5 15.29 -14.74 3.51
N ASP A 6 14.41 -14.35 4.43
CA ASP A 6 14.66 -13.23 5.35
C ASP A 6 15.84 -13.53 6.29
N ALA A 7 15.91 -14.74 6.84
CA ALA A 7 17.01 -15.14 7.72
C ALA A 7 18.37 -15.15 6.99
N ARG A 8 18.37 -15.55 5.72
CA ARG A 8 19.57 -15.48 4.87
C ARG A 8 19.95 -14.03 4.59
N ARG A 9 18.98 -13.18 4.24
CA ARG A 9 19.21 -11.76 3.92
C ARG A 9 19.71 -10.97 5.13
N LEU A 10 19.16 -11.23 6.32
CA LEU A 10 19.62 -10.60 7.56
C LEU A 10 21.06 -10.98 7.89
N ARG A 11 21.46 -12.22 7.60
CA ARG A 11 22.83 -12.69 7.79
C ARG A 11 23.80 -12.00 6.83
N GLU A 12 23.42 -11.88 5.55
CA GLU A 12 24.20 -11.13 4.54
C GLU A 12 24.37 -9.66 4.96
N LEU A 13 23.31 -9.01 5.44
CA LEU A 13 23.35 -7.64 5.94
C LEU A 13 24.23 -7.48 7.19
N LYS A 14 24.24 -8.47 8.10
CA LYS A 14 25.09 -8.48 9.30
C LYS A 14 26.57 -8.72 8.98
N GLU A 15 26.87 -9.56 7.98
CA GLU A 15 28.24 -9.74 7.49
C GLU A 15 28.77 -8.47 6.80
N ALA A 16 27.92 -7.79 6.03
CA ALA A 16 28.29 -6.54 5.37
C ALA A 16 28.41 -5.35 6.35
N ASN A 17 27.63 -5.36 7.44
CA ASN A 17 27.59 -4.29 8.43
C ASN A 17 27.69 -4.87 9.86
N PRO A 18 28.89 -5.33 10.28
CA PRO A 18 29.07 -6.02 11.55
C PRO A 18 28.78 -5.13 12.76
N ASP A 19 28.95 -3.82 12.63
CA ASP A 19 28.78 -2.85 13.72
C ASP A 19 27.32 -2.42 13.94
N LEU A 20 26.42 -2.72 13.01
CA LEU A 20 25.00 -2.36 13.15
C LEU A 20 24.26 -3.31 14.10
N ALA A 21 23.35 -2.75 14.88
CA ALA A 21 22.46 -3.54 15.71
C ALA A 21 21.49 -4.33 14.84
N VAL A 22 21.06 -5.51 15.31
CA VAL A 22 20.13 -6.38 14.59
C VAL A 22 18.82 -5.64 14.25
N ARG A 23 18.38 -4.72 15.11
CA ARG A 23 17.19 -3.88 14.88
C ARG A 23 17.35 -2.97 13.65
N ASP A 24 18.52 -2.38 13.46
CA ASP A 24 18.77 -1.49 12.32
C ASP A 24 18.84 -2.29 11.01
N LEU A 25 19.39 -3.50 11.06
CA LEU A 25 19.41 -4.42 9.92
C LEU A 25 18.00 -4.92 9.54
N GLN A 26 17.13 -5.12 10.54
CA GLN A 26 15.71 -5.42 10.29
C GLN A 26 15.02 -4.26 9.57
N HIS A 27 15.24 -3.02 10.01
CA HIS A 27 14.70 -1.84 9.32
C HIS A 27 15.21 -1.70 7.89
N MET A 28 16.50 -2.00 7.64
CA MET A 28 17.03 -2.02 6.27
C MET A 28 16.40 -3.11 5.40
N LEU A 29 16.20 -4.30 5.95
CA LEU A 29 15.54 -5.40 5.24
C LEU A 29 14.08 -5.05 4.90
N GLU A 30 13.37 -4.40 5.83
CA GLU A 30 12.01 -3.91 5.58
C GLU A 30 11.98 -2.80 4.51
N ALA A 31 12.97 -1.92 4.49
CA ALA A 31 13.11 -0.90 3.45
C ALA A 31 13.39 -1.51 2.07
N GLU A 32 14.30 -2.49 1.97
CA GLU A 32 14.56 -3.22 0.70
C GLU A 32 13.30 -3.92 0.18
N LYS A 33 12.51 -4.52 1.08
CA LYS A 33 11.22 -5.12 0.70
C LYS A 33 10.24 -4.09 0.17
N HIS A 34 10.20 -2.91 0.79
CA HIS A 34 9.37 -1.80 0.35
C HIS A 34 9.74 -1.31 -1.05
N GLU A 35 11.04 -1.14 -1.34
CA GLU A 35 11.52 -0.78 -2.68
C GLU A 35 11.23 -1.87 -3.71
N ALA A 36 11.40 -3.14 -3.34
CA ALA A 36 11.11 -4.26 -4.23
C ALA A 36 9.60 -4.38 -4.53
N GLU A 37 8.73 -4.09 -3.56
CA GLU A 37 7.28 -4.02 -3.77
C GLU A 37 6.88 -2.81 -4.63
N ALA A 38 7.50 -1.65 -4.43
CA ALA A 38 7.30 -0.47 -5.27
C ALA A 38 7.75 -0.72 -6.72
N THR A 39 8.87 -1.41 -6.93
CA THR A 39 9.36 -1.75 -8.27
C THR A 39 8.43 -2.73 -8.99
N LYS A 40 7.93 -3.76 -8.27
CA LYS A 40 6.93 -4.69 -8.83
C LYS A 40 5.62 -4.00 -9.19
N PHE A 41 5.23 -3.01 -8.39
CA PHE A 41 4.08 -2.16 -8.69
C PHE A 41 4.27 -1.47 -10.04
N ASP A 42 5.39 -0.77 -10.25
CA ASP A 42 5.66 -0.06 -11.51
C ASP A 42 5.73 -0.99 -12.73
N GLU A 43 6.36 -2.16 -12.62
CA GLU A 43 6.45 -3.13 -13.72
C GLU A 43 5.07 -3.71 -14.11
N GLN A 44 4.20 -3.98 -13.13
CA GLN A 44 2.88 -4.55 -13.36
C GLN A 44 1.94 -3.56 -14.10
N PHE A 45 2.11 -2.25 -13.88
CA PHE A 45 1.36 -1.21 -14.56
C PHE A 45 1.94 -0.84 -15.94
N ALA A 46 3.26 -0.82 -16.06
CA ALA A 46 3.94 -0.55 -17.33
C ALA A 46 3.57 -1.58 -18.41
N ALA A 47 3.44 -2.86 -18.04
CA ALA A 47 3.09 -3.94 -18.96
C ALA A 47 1.63 -3.88 -19.47
N ALA A 48 0.72 -3.21 -18.76
CA ALA A 48 -0.71 -3.25 -19.05
C ALA A 48 -1.23 -2.00 -19.79
N ALA A 49 -0.41 -0.96 -19.98
CA ALA A 49 -0.85 0.37 -20.44
C ALA A 49 -2.07 0.92 -19.65
N VAL A 50 -2.22 0.47 -18.39
CA VAL A 50 -3.30 0.88 -17.52
C VAL A 50 -2.80 2.04 -16.67
N VAL A 51 -3.50 3.17 -16.73
CA VAL A 51 -3.26 4.29 -15.80
C VAL A 51 -3.90 3.93 -14.45
N PRO A 52 -3.11 3.71 -13.39
CA PRO A 52 -3.67 3.51 -12.06
C PRO A 52 -4.19 4.82 -11.48
N TYR A 53 -5.31 4.74 -10.78
CA TYR A 53 -5.72 5.74 -9.81
C TYR A 53 -5.29 5.31 -8.41
N ILE A 54 -4.69 6.22 -7.66
CA ILE A 54 -4.26 5.99 -6.28
C ILE A 54 -5.03 6.94 -5.37
N GLU A 55 -5.89 6.40 -4.52
CA GLU A 55 -6.52 7.14 -3.44
C GLU A 55 -5.69 6.98 -2.16
N VAL A 56 -5.28 8.10 -1.57
CA VAL A 56 -4.48 8.11 -0.34
C VAL A 56 -5.35 8.57 0.83
N VAL A 57 -5.67 7.64 1.72
CA VAL A 57 -6.55 7.85 2.85
C VAL A 57 -5.73 8.01 4.14
N PRO A 58 -5.92 9.10 4.90
CA PRO A 58 -5.28 9.30 6.19
C PRO A 58 -5.59 8.18 7.20
N ALA A 59 -4.57 7.75 7.96
CA ALA A 59 -4.65 6.75 9.03
C ALA A 59 -5.86 6.92 9.95
N LYS A 60 -6.17 8.17 10.32
CA LYS A 60 -7.26 8.54 11.25
C LYS A 60 -8.64 8.06 10.81
N LEU A 61 -8.86 7.83 9.51
CA LEU A 61 -10.17 7.49 8.96
C LEU A 61 -10.51 5.99 9.05
N TYR A 62 -9.50 5.13 9.20
CA TYR A 62 -9.70 3.67 9.17
C TYR A 62 -9.14 2.94 10.39
N LYS A 63 -8.69 3.66 11.44
CA LYS A 63 -8.05 3.11 12.65
C LYS A 63 -8.82 1.98 13.36
N ARG A 64 -10.14 1.90 13.20
CA ARG A 64 -10.99 0.92 13.91
C ARG A 64 -11.21 -0.36 13.11
N ASP A 65 -11.35 -0.27 11.79
CA ASP A 65 -11.65 -1.42 10.94
C ASP A 65 -11.29 -1.09 9.48
N LEU A 66 -10.11 -1.54 9.06
CA LEU A 66 -9.62 -1.37 7.69
C LEU A 66 -10.54 -2.04 6.67
N ASN A 67 -11.04 -3.24 6.98
CA ASN A 67 -11.86 -4.01 6.05
C ASN A 67 -13.24 -3.36 5.84
N ALA A 68 -13.88 -2.89 6.91
CA ALA A 68 -15.14 -2.17 6.80
C ALA A 68 -14.97 -0.84 6.04
N PHE A 69 -13.86 -0.14 6.28
CA PHE A 69 -13.53 1.10 5.57
C PHE A 69 -13.38 0.86 4.06
N VAL A 70 -12.56 -0.12 3.66
CA VAL A 70 -12.33 -0.46 2.24
C VAL A 70 -13.63 -0.86 1.55
N LYS A 71 -14.47 -1.69 2.20
CA LYS A 71 -15.79 -2.07 1.65
C LYS A 71 -16.69 -0.87 1.43
N THR A 72 -16.67 0.09 2.36
CA THR A 72 -17.45 1.33 2.26
C THR A 72 -16.97 2.18 1.09
N TYR A 73 -15.65 2.35 0.95
CA TYR A 73 -15.06 3.07 -0.18
C TYR A 73 -15.46 2.44 -1.53
N ILE A 74 -15.28 1.12 -1.67
CA ILE A 74 -15.68 0.37 -2.87
C ILE A 74 -17.16 0.59 -3.20
N GLY A 75 -18.04 0.53 -2.19
CA GLY A 75 -19.48 0.75 -2.37
C GLY A 75 -19.86 2.17 -2.79
N ILE A 76 -19.22 3.19 -2.21
CA ILE A 76 -19.50 4.60 -2.56
C ILE A 76 -18.99 4.92 -3.97
N VAL A 77 -17.78 4.45 -4.29
CA VAL A 77 -17.15 4.72 -5.59
C VAL A 77 -17.81 3.88 -6.70
N GLY A 78 -18.35 2.70 -6.36
CA GLY A 78 -18.88 1.73 -7.31
C GLY A 78 -17.78 0.93 -7.98
N LEU A 79 -16.68 0.65 -7.26
CA LEU A 79 -15.54 -0.09 -7.81
C LEU A 79 -15.92 -1.53 -8.08
N LEU A 80 -15.45 -2.02 -9.23
CA LEU A 80 -15.54 -3.43 -9.58
C LEU A 80 -14.33 -4.18 -9.02
N PRO A 81 -14.49 -5.40 -8.48
CA PRO A 81 -13.38 -6.19 -7.96
C PRO A 81 -12.28 -6.44 -8.98
N GLU A 82 -12.63 -6.55 -10.27
CA GLU A 82 -11.69 -6.82 -11.36
C GLU A 82 -10.82 -5.60 -11.71
N ASP A 83 -11.25 -4.41 -11.29
CA ASP A 83 -10.53 -3.16 -11.50
C ASP A 83 -9.63 -2.79 -10.30
N MET A 84 -9.68 -3.56 -9.21
CA MET A 84 -8.81 -3.35 -8.05
C MET A 84 -7.45 -4.01 -8.25
N PHE A 85 -6.39 -3.25 -8.03
CA PHE A 85 -5.02 -3.77 -8.02
C PHE A 85 -4.54 -4.13 -6.62
N GLY A 86 -5.01 -3.40 -5.61
CA GLY A 86 -4.67 -3.71 -4.24
C GLY A 86 -4.96 -2.59 -3.26
N VAL A 87 -4.75 -2.91 -2.00
CA VAL A 87 -4.89 -2.01 -0.87
C VAL A 87 -3.63 -2.13 -0.03
N TYR A 88 -2.92 -1.03 0.13
CA TYR A 88 -1.59 -1.00 0.75
C TYR A 88 -1.59 -0.04 1.93
N THR A 89 -1.13 -0.49 3.08
CA THR A 89 -0.87 0.40 4.22
C THR A 89 0.61 0.72 4.25
N GLN A 90 0.99 1.99 4.22
CA GLN A 90 2.38 2.35 4.49
C GLN A 90 2.61 2.29 6.01
N PRO A 91 3.62 1.55 6.50
CA PRO A 91 4.03 1.65 7.90
C PRO A 91 4.64 3.04 8.15
N TYR A 92 4.21 3.72 9.21
CA TYR A 92 4.80 5.00 9.64
C TYR A 92 5.27 4.87 11.10
N GLY A 93 6.52 4.44 11.27
CA GLY A 93 7.06 4.07 12.58
C GLY A 93 6.28 2.90 13.20
N GLU A 94 5.90 3.03 14.47
CA GLU A 94 5.08 2.02 15.19
C GLU A 94 3.56 2.16 14.92
N SER A 95 3.14 3.06 14.03
CA SER A 95 1.73 3.32 13.72
C SER A 95 1.36 2.97 12.29
N ALA A 96 0.09 2.63 12.07
CA ALA A 96 -0.49 2.53 10.73
C ALA A 96 -0.40 3.92 10.05
N GLY A 97 0.32 4.00 8.92
CA GLY A 97 0.47 5.21 8.12
C GLY A 97 -0.72 5.43 7.20
N PRO A 98 -0.59 6.16 6.08
CA PRO A 98 -1.69 6.31 5.12
C PRO A 98 -2.03 4.97 4.44
N LEU A 99 -3.29 4.82 4.06
CA LEU A 99 -3.80 3.71 3.27
C LEU A 99 -3.89 4.14 1.80
N SER A 100 -3.31 3.35 0.91
CA SER A 100 -3.42 3.51 -0.54
C SER A 100 -4.38 2.48 -1.11
N ILE A 101 -5.45 2.94 -1.75
CA ILE A 101 -6.36 2.09 -2.53
C ILE A 101 -6.04 2.31 -4.00
N VAL A 102 -5.63 1.24 -4.69
CA VAL A 102 -5.13 1.31 -6.06
C VAL A 102 -6.04 0.52 -6.98
N TYR A 103 -6.53 1.17 -8.02
CA TYR A 103 -7.47 0.59 -8.98
C TYR A 103 -7.33 1.25 -10.36
N ARG A 104 -7.95 0.64 -11.37
CA ARG A 104 -7.93 1.13 -12.75
C ARG A 104 -8.68 2.46 -12.84
N ASP A 105 -8.03 3.49 -13.36
CA ASP A 105 -8.75 4.74 -13.58
C ASP A 105 -9.76 4.57 -14.72
N ARG A 106 -11.03 4.83 -14.41
CA ARG A 106 -12.13 4.81 -15.37
C ARG A 106 -13.03 6.02 -15.13
N PRO A 107 -13.54 6.67 -16.19
CA PRO A 107 -14.42 7.84 -16.07
C PRO A 107 -15.63 7.60 -15.16
N GLU A 108 -16.19 6.39 -15.17
CA GLU A 108 -17.37 5.95 -14.42
C GLU A 108 -17.20 6.12 -12.90
N TYR A 109 -15.97 6.05 -12.38
CA TYR A 109 -15.68 6.19 -10.96
C TYR A 109 -15.62 7.64 -10.49
N SER A 110 -15.61 8.61 -11.40
CA SER A 110 -15.40 10.02 -11.06
C SER A 110 -16.48 10.60 -10.15
N GLU A 111 -17.75 10.28 -10.41
CA GLU A 111 -18.85 10.72 -9.54
C GLU A 111 -18.86 9.97 -8.20
N GLY A 112 -18.46 8.70 -8.21
CA GLY A 112 -18.23 7.92 -6.99
C GLY A 112 -17.16 8.55 -6.08
N ARG A 113 -16.01 8.92 -6.65
CA ARG A 113 -14.94 9.64 -5.95
C ARG A 113 -15.42 10.96 -5.36
N ARG A 114 -16.20 11.73 -6.12
CA ARG A 114 -16.77 13.01 -5.64
C ARG A 114 -17.71 12.79 -4.45
N ARG A 115 -18.59 11.79 -4.51
CA ARG A 115 -19.48 11.42 -3.40
C ARG A 115 -18.70 11.02 -2.16
N TYR A 116 -17.64 10.23 -2.32
CA TYR A 116 -16.75 9.86 -1.22
C TYR A 116 -16.08 11.08 -0.56
N ARG A 117 -15.47 11.97 -1.35
CA ARG A 117 -14.80 13.17 -0.82
C ARG A 117 -15.77 14.05 -0.02
N ARG A 118 -16.98 14.26 -0.52
CA ARG A 118 -18.02 15.01 0.20
C ARG A 118 -18.45 14.31 1.50
N ALA A 119 -18.69 13.00 1.46
CA ALA A 119 -19.24 12.26 2.58
C ALA A 119 -18.23 11.99 3.70
N VAL A 120 -16.94 11.83 3.36
CA VAL A 120 -15.90 11.35 4.29
C VAL A 120 -14.84 12.41 4.58
N LEU A 121 -14.47 13.23 3.58
CA LEU A 121 -13.44 14.26 3.74
C LEU A 121 -14.03 15.65 4.01
N GLY A 122 -15.32 15.87 3.72
CA GLY A 122 -15.98 17.16 3.89
C GLY A 122 -15.59 18.20 2.83
N GLU A 123 -15.09 17.73 1.68
CA GLU A 123 -14.72 18.56 0.51
C GLU A 123 -15.90 18.84 -0.44
#